data_AF-A0AA51ILB5-F1
#
_entry.id   AF-A0AA51ILB5-F1
#
_cell.length_a   1.000
_cell.length_b   1.000
_cell.length_c   1.000
_cell.angle_alpha   90.00
_cell.angle_beta   90.00
_cell.angle_gamma   90.00
#
_symmetry.space_group_name_H-M   'P 1'
#
loop_
_entity.id
_entity.type
_entity.pdbx_description
1 polymer ?
#
loop_
_entity_poly.entity_id
_entity_poly.type
_entity_poly.pdbx_seq_one_letter_code
_entity_poly.pdbx_strand_id
1 'polypeptide(L)'
;LEIKKSSPLIYAQLPFYLSGLSDTDSIKNLIMSVRELCLKYEAKGLPNFPSGIPFLFWEQYLYLRTSLLLALACALAAVFVV
;
A
#
# COMPACT_ATOMS: atom_id res chain seq x y z
N LEU A 1 17.84 -4.58 -42.31
CA LEU A 1 18.02 -4.72 -40.85
C LEU A 1 16.92 -5.64 -40.35
N GLU A 2 17.26 -6.82 -39.84
CA GLU A 2 16.30 -7.75 -39.24
C GLU A 2 16.17 -7.44 -37.74
N ILE A 3 14.97 -7.08 -37.28
CA ILE A 3 14.72 -6.79 -35.86
C ILE A 3 14.30 -8.10 -35.20
N LYS A 4 15.15 -8.62 -34.31
CA LYS A 4 14.83 -9.82 -33.52
C LYS A 4 13.83 -9.48 -32.41
N LYS A 5 12.86 -10.38 -32.18
CA LYS A 5 11.85 -10.23 -31.13
C LYS A 5 12.48 -10.39 -29.74
N SER A 6 12.19 -9.45 -28.83
CA SER A 6 12.59 -9.56 -27.44
C SER A 6 11.68 -10.51 -26.65
N SER A 7 12.17 -10.98 -25.51
CA SER A 7 11.32 -11.63 -24.52
C SER A 7 10.21 -10.68 -24.02
N PRO A 8 9.08 -11.21 -23.53
CA PRO A 8 8.02 -10.41 -22.91
C PRO A 8 8.53 -9.63 -21.69
N LEU A 9 7.92 -8.47 -21.43
CA LEU A 9 8.22 -7.66 -20.26
C LEU A 9 7.67 -8.34 -19.00
N ILE A 10 8.54 -8.62 -18.03
CA ILE A 10 8.17 -9.21 -16.73
C ILE A 10 8.05 -8.16 -15.62
N TYR A 11 8.75 -7.04 -15.76
CA TYR A 11 8.82 -5.99 -14.75
C TYR A 11 9.25 -4.66 -15.37
N ALA A 12 8.61 -3.58 -14.94
CA ALA A 12 9.02 -2.22 -15.23
C ALA A 12 8.66 -1.32 -14.05
N GLN A 13 9.45 -0.28 -13.83
CA GLN A 13 9.21 0.73 -12.79
C GLN A 13 9.01 2.10 -13.41
N LEU A 14 8.11 2.88 -12.80
CA LEU A 14 7.82 4.26 -13.17
C LEU A 14 8.20 5.16 -11.98
N PRO A 15 9.27 5.95 -12.08
CA PRO A 15 9.72 6.79 -10.96
C PRO A 15 8.84 8.04 -10.82
N PHE A 16 8.47 8.36 -9.58
CA PHE A 16 7.76 9.59 -9.20
C PHE A 16 8.40 10.22 -7.96
N TYR A 17 8.33 11.54 -7.86
CA TYR A 17 8.75 12.28 -6.65
C TYR A 17 7.52 12.76 -5.89
N LEU A 18 7.60 12.70 -4.57
CA LEU A 18 6.57 13.15 -3.66
C LEU A 18 7.01 14.46 -3.00
N SER A 19 6.08 15.38 -2.80
CA SER A 19 6.31 16.67 -2.13
C SER A 19 5.11 17.04 -1.26
N GLY A 20 5.31 17.95 -0.30
CA GLY A 20 4.22 18.45 0.54
C GLY A 20 3.69 17.47 1.60
N LEU A 21 4.47 16.45 1.96
CA LEU A 21 4.12 15.52 3.04
C LEU A 21 4.65 16.05 4.38
N SER A 22 3.79 16.74 5.14
CA SER A 22 4.16 17.38 6.41
C SER A 22 3.86 16.55 7.64
N ASP A 23 2.94 15.59 7.54
CA ASP A 23 2.32 14.93 8.70
C ASP A 23 1.85 13.51 8.37
N THR A 24 1.52 12.74 9.40
CA THR A 24 1.13 11.33 9.24
C THR A 24 -0.16 11.16 8.47
N ASP A 25 -1.13 12.08 8.61
CA ASP A 25 -2.40 11.96 7.91
C ASP A 25 -2.27 12.31 6.42
N SER A 26 -1.44 13.29 6.05
CA SER A 26 -1.10 13.54 4.64
C SER A 26 -0.41 12.33 3.99
N ILE A 27 0.52 11.68 4.70
CA ILE A 27 1.17 10.45 4.21
C ILE A 27 0.16 9.29 4.06
N LYS A 28 -0.73 9.09 5.04
CA LYS A 28 -1.78 8.06 4.94
C LYS A 28 -2.72 8.30 3.78
N ASN A 29 -3.16 9.55 3.56
CA ASN A 29 -4.04 9.92 2.45
C ASN A 29 -3.37 9.66 1.09
N LEU A 30 -2.08 9.96 0.98
CA LEU A 30 -1.28 9.60 -0.19
C LEU A 30 -1.26 8.09 -0.41
N ILE A 31 -0.92 7.30 0.61
CA ILE A 31 -0.85 5.84 0.51
C ILE A 31 -2.19 5.27 0.04
N MET A 32 -3.30 5.71 0.65
CA MET A 32 -4.65 5.27 0.27
C MET A 32 -4.96 5.61 -1.18
N SER A 33 -4.72 6.85 -1.60
CA SER A 33 -5.01 7.31 -2.96
C SER A 33 -4.23 6.52 -4.02
N VAL A 34 -2.94 6.26 -3.76
CA VAL A 34 -2.10 5.49 -4.68
C VAL A 34 -2.51 4.02 -4.70
N ARG A 35 -2.82 3.41 -3.54
CA ARG A 35 -3.32 2.02 -3.48
C ARG A 35 -4.63 1.86 -4.23
N GLU A 36 -5.56 2.79 -4.08
CA GLU A 36 -6.83 2.80 -4.83
C GLU A 36 -6.60 2.90 -6.35
N LEU A 37 -5.66 3.75 -6.77
CA LEU A 37 -5.28 3.86 -8.18
C LEU A 37 -4.70 2.54 -8.71
N CYS A 38 -3.82 1.89 -7.92
CA CYS A 38 -3.25 0.60 -8.29
C CYS A 38 -4.34 -0.46 -8.47
N LEU A 39 -5.24 -0.59 -7.50
CA LEU A 39 -6.37 -1.53 -7.54
C LEU A 39 -7.28 -1.27 -8.75
N LYS A 40 -7.53 -0.01 -9.10
CA LYS A 40 -8.33 0.38 -10.28
C LYS A 40 -7.72 -0.13 -11.59
N TYR A 41 -6.40 -0.08 -11.75
CA TYR A 41 -5.73 -0.58 -12.96
C TYR A 41 -5.47 -2.09 -12.92
N GLU A 42 -5.29 -2.65 -11.73
CA GLU A 42 -5.23 -4.10 -11.53
C GLU A 42 -6.56 -4.75 -11.97
N ALA A 43 -7.70 -4.16 -11.61
CA ALA A 43 -9.03 -4.58 -12.07
C ALA A 43 -9.21 -4.49 -13.60
N LYS A 44 -8.36 -3.74 -14.31
CA LYS A 44 -8.34 -3.64 -15.78
C LYS A 44 -7.32 -4.60 -16.43
N GLY A 45 -6.72 -5.49 -15.67
CA GLY A 45 -5.75 -6.47 -16.15
C GLY A 45 -4.30 -5.98 -16.18
N LEU A 46 -3.98 -4.89 -15.46
CA LEU A 46 -2.61 -4.41 -15.30
C LEU A 46 -2.17 -4.55 -13.84
N PRO A 47 -1.58 -5.70 -13.43
CA PRO A 47 -1.03 -5.87 -12.10
C PRO A 47 0.06 -4.84 -11.82
N ASN A 48 -0.07 -4.09 -10.73
CA ASN A 48 0.85 -3.01 -10.38
C ASN A 48 0.79 -2.75 -8.87
N PHE A 49 1.86 -2.19 -8.31
CA PHE A 49 1.94 -1.85 -6.89
C PHE A 49 2.88 -0.65 -6.68
N PRO A 50 2.64 0.16 -5.64
CA PRO A 50 3.55 1.21 -5.26
C PRO A 50 4.73 0.67 -4.45
N SER A 51 5.87 1.35 -4.56
CA SER A 51 7.07 1.07 -3.75
C SER A 51 7.73 2.36 -3.33
N GLY A 52 8.31 2.38 -2.14
CA GLY A 52 9.00 3.54 -1.57
C GLY A 52 8.83 3.64 -0.06
N ILE A 53 9.57 4.56 0.55
CA ILE A 53 9.61 4.78 2.01
C ILE A 53 8.22 4.98 2.63
N PRO A 54 7.31 5.80 2.07
CA PRO A 54 5.97 5.98 2.65
C PRO A 54 5.20 4.66 2.75
N PHE A 55 5.21 3.84 1.70
CA PHE A 55 4.51 2.56 1.66
C PHE A 55 5.14 1.52 2.61
N LEU A 56 6.46 1.54 2.77
CA LEU A 56 7.17 0.61 3.64
C LEU A 56 6.96 0.89 5.13
N PHE A 57 6.94 2.17 5.54
CA PHE A 57 6.97 2.54 6.96
C PHE A 57 5.67 3.12 7.50
N TRP A 58 4.85 3.80 6.68
CA TRP A 58 3.63 4.47 7.14
C TRP A 58 2.35 3.67 6.94
N GLU A 59 2.37 2.61 6.13
CA GLU A 59 1.16 1.83 5.81
C GLU A 59 0.53 1.17 7.05
N GLN A 60 1.35 0.83 8.06
CA GLN A 60 0.87 0.33 9.36
C GLN A 60 -0.09 1.30 10.08
N TYR A 61 0.03 2.62 9.84
CA TYR A 61 -0.80 3.62 10.49
C TYR A 61 -2.22 3.73 9.90
N LEU A 62 -2.52 3.03 8.80
CA LEU A 62 -3.86 3.00 8.22
C LEU A 62 -4.88 2.33 9.15
N TYR A 63 -4.51 1.19 9.74
CA TYR A 63 -5.43 0.36 10.53
C TYR A 63 -5.07 0.28 12.01
N LEU A 64 -4.02 0.98 12.45
CA LEU A 64 -3.49 0.87 13.81
C LEU A 64 -4.56 1.06 14.89
N ARG A 65 -5.45 2.04 14.75
CA ARG A 65 -6.50 2.34 15.75
C ARG A 65 -7.51 1.20 15.88
N THR A 66 -8.02 0.70 14.75
CA THR A 66 -9.01 -0.38 14.75
C THR A 66 -8.40 -1.70 15.17
N SER A 67 -7.17 -1.99 14.72
CA SER A 67 -6.43 -3.19 15.12
C SER A 67 -6.12 -3.18 16.61
N LEU A 68 -5.74 -2.04 17.18
CA LEU A 68 -5.51 -1.90 18.62
C LEU A 68 -6.80 -2.13 19.42
N LEU A 69 -7.91 -1.52 19.00
CA LEU A 69 -9.21 -1.72 19.67
C LEU A 69 -9.61 -3.20 19.65
N LEU A 70 -9.47 -3.85 18.49
CA LEU A 70 -9.76 -5.28 18.36
C LEU A 70 -8.86 -6.12 19.26
N ALA A 71 -7.55 -5.86 19.27
CA ALA A 71 -6.60 -6.59 20.11
C ALA A 71 -6.93 -6.45 21.60
N LEU A 72 -7.28 -5.23 22.05
CA LEU A 72 -7.69 -4.97 23.42
C LEU A 72 -9.02 -5.69 23.76
N ALA A 73 -10.00 -5.64 22.87
CA ALA A 73 -11.28 -6.32 23.06
C ALA A 73 -11.10 -7.84 23.18
N CYS A 74 -10.26 -8.44 22.32
CA CYS A 74 -9.93 -9.87 22.40
C CYS A 74 -9.19 -10.21 23.70
N ALA A 75 -8.23 -9.40 24.12
CA ALA A 75 -7.50 -9.61 25.37
C ALA A 75 -8.43 -9.55 26.58
N LEU A 76 -9.34 -8.57 26.62
CA LEU A 76 -10.34 -8.45 27.69
C LEU A 76 -11.32 -9.63 27.67
N ALA A 77 -11.81 -10.03 26.51
CA ALA A 77 -12.70 -11.20 26.39
C ALA A 77 -12.03 -12.48 26.90
N ALA A 78 -10.74 -12.68 26.61
CA ALA A 78 -9.98 -13.84 27.08
C ALA A 78 -9.92 -13.92 28.62
N VAL A 79 -9.86 -12.78 29.33
CA VAL A 79 -9.89 -12.74 30.81
C VAL A 79 -11.19 -13.31 31.38
N PHE A 80 -12.31 -13.20 30.67
CA PHE A 80 -13.60 -13.73 31.13
C PHE A 80 -13.87 -15.18 30.70
N VAL A 81 -13.14 -15.67 29.69
CA VAL A 81 -13.30 -17.04 29.15
C VAL A 81 -12.41 -18.05 29.88
N VAL A 82 -11.23 -17.61 30.36
CA VAL A 82 -10.32 -18.39 31.20
C VAL A 82 -10.82 -18.41 32.64
#